data_AF-A0A7W8EEZ6-F1
#
_entry.id   AF-A0A7W8EEZ6-F1
#
_cell.length_a   1.000
_cell.length_b   1.000
_cell.length_c   1.000
_cell.angle_alpha   90.00
_cell.angle_beta   90.00
_cell.angle_gamma   90.00
#
_symmetry.space_group_name_H-M   'P 1'
#
loop_
_entity.id
_entity.type
_entity.pdbx_description
1 polymer ?
#
loop_
_entity_poly.entity_id
_entity_poly.type
_entity_poly.pdbx_seq_one_letter_code
_entity_poly.pdbx_strand_id
1 'polypeptide(L)'
;MWITRRLRRDKQKGQADDGRFPVERKWGWQLQLSAQAETAFMTGLRAYEEGGGKLTIHGEHGILTLADPPRAISLYVLAARFAALSHNALRDPEGAVEGLMKVCVEVAQPGVLHLRGTASTEVLAAVREVTENLGSWYGDAELGYVSVIAPGEDENTLMIDLAKAAERHAAGDAMREVVQGLIDDGEVTWARPPVGEQRRLLLK
;
A
#
# COMPACT_ATOMS: atom_id res chain seq x y z
N MET A 1 -60.32 4.18 -35.04
CA MET A 1 -61.14 3.15 -34.38
C MET A 1 -60.18 2.10 -33.82
N TRP A 2 -60.18 1.93 -32.49
CA TRP A 2 -59.31 0.99 -31.77
C TRP A 2 -59.79 -0.45 -31.98
N ILE A 3 -58.89 -1.44 -31.90
CA ILE A 3 -58.99 -2.63 -31.03
C ILE A 3 -57.73 -3.51 -31.15
N THR A 4 -57.40 -4.06 -29.99
CA THR A 4 -56.22 -4.76 -29.48
C THR A 4 -56.10 -6.23 -29.90
N ARG A 5 -54.87 -6.77 -29.92
CA ARG A 5 -54.44 -7.88 -29.03
C ARG A 5 -52.98 -8.28 -29.25
N ARG A 6 -52.27 -8.38 -28.13
CA ARG A 6 -50.94 -8.95 -27.95
C ARG A 6 -51.09 -10.38 -27.41
N LEU A 7 -49.99 -11.16 -27.47
CA LEU A 7 -49.69 -12.47 -26.86
C LEU A 7 -49.93 -13.66 -27.80
N ARG A 8 -49.00 -14.59 -28.07
CA ARG A 8 -47.72 -14.98 -27.46
C ARG A 8 -46.77 -15.42 -28.58
N ARG A 9 -45.48 -15.08 -28.46
CA ARG A 9 -44.42 -15.93 -29.02
C ARG A 9 -43.28 -15.96 -28.03
N ASP A 10 -42.99 -17.17 -27.58
CA ASP A 10 -41.96 -17.50 -26.60
C ASP A 10 -40.61 -16.88 -27.00
N LYS A 11 -40.02 -16.12 -26.09
CA LYS A 11 -38.60 -15.80 -26.16
C LYS A 11 -37.83 -16.94 -25.52
N GLN A 12 -37.15 -17.70 -26.37
CA GLN A 12 -36.05 -18.57 -26.00
C GLN A 12 -35.05 -17.82 -25.11
N LYS A 13 -34.76 -18.44 -23.97
CA LYS A 13 -33.57 -18.23 -23.15
C LYS A 13 -32.32 -18.28 -24.03
N GLY A 14 -31.51 -17.24 -23.97
CA GLY A 14 -30.19 -17.21 -24.60
C GLY A 14 -29.42 -15.99 -24.16
N GLN A 15 -28.40 -16.23 -23.33
CA GLN A 15 -27.35 -15.31 -22.89
C GLN A 15 -27.79 -14.23 -21.88
N ALA A 16 -27.62 -14.57 -20.60
CA ALA A 16 -27.43 -13.58 -19.56
C ALA A 16 -26.09 -12.90 -19.83
N ASP A 17 -26.15 -11.65 -20.23
CA ASP A 17 -25.05 -10.69 -20.09
C ASP A 17 -24.79 -10.55 -18.58
N ASP A 18 -23.62 -10.99 -18.14
CA ASP A 18 -23.25 -11.18 -16.72
C ASP A 18 -23.25 -9.88 -15.92
N GLY A 19 -23.47 -8.72 -16.54
CA GLY A 19 -23.85 -7.46 -15.89
C GLY A 19 -22.89 -6.93 -14.83
N ARG A 20 -21.73 -7.56 -14.64
CA ARG A 20 -20.66 -7.09 -13.76
C ARG A 20 -19.83 -6.11 -14.55
N PHE A 21 -20.29 -4.85 -14.57
CA PHE A 21 -19.35 -3.75 -14.76
C PHE A 21 -18.17 -4.01 -13.81
N PRO A 22 -16.93 -4.10 -14.30
CA PRO A 22 -15.78 -4.25 -13.43
C PRO A 22 -15.82 -3.09 -12.42
N VAL A 23 -15.81 -3.41 -11.13
CA VAL A 23 -15.75 -2.39 -10.06
C VAL A 23 -14.56 -1.50 -10.37
N GLU A 24 -14.81 -0.20 -10.46
CA GLU A 24 -13.77 0.77 -10.79
C GLU A 24 -12.61 0.63 -9.80
N ARG A 25 -11.42 0.38 -10.34
CA ARG A 25 -10.21 0.24 -9.53
C ARG A 25 -9.81 1.61 -9.05
N LYS A 26 -9.85 1.77 -7.73
CA LYS A 26 -9.71 3.06 -7.08
C LYS A 26 -8.26 3.50 -6.96
N TRP A 27 -7.31 2.55 -6.82
CA TRP A 27 -5.92 2.86 -6.49
C TRP A 27 -4.92 2.30 -7.50
N GLY A 28 -3.80 3.01 -7.69
CA GLY A 28 -2.79 2.68 -8.69
C GLY A 28 -2.20 1.27 -8.55
N TRP A 29 -2.08 0.74 -7.33
CA TRP A 29 -1.54 -0.61 -7.11
C TRP A 29 -2.48 -1.72 -7.61
N GLN A 30 -3.80 -1.49 -7.59
CA GLN A 30 -4.80 -2.46 -8.10
C GLN A 30 -4.68 -2.64 -9.61
N LEU A 31 -4.18 -1.62 -10.31
CA LEU A 31 -4.00 -1.64 -11.77
C LEU A 31 -2.94 -2.65 -12.22
N GLN A 32 -2.06 -3.10 -11.31
CA GLN A 32 -1.06 -4.13 -11.61
C GLN A 32 -1.65 -5.56 -11.65
N LEU A 33 -2.85 -5.74 -11.12
CA LEU A 33 -3.53 -7.04 -11.06
C LEU A 33 -4.56 -7.13 -12.18
N SER A 34 -4.89 -8.32 -12.67
CA SER A 34 -6.16 -8.54 -13.37
C SER A 34 -7.32 -8.55 -12.36
N ALA A 35 -8.58 -8.37 -12.79
CA ALA A 35 -9.72 -8.34 -11.85
C ALA A 35 -9.81 -9.64 -11.02
N GLN A 36 -9.48 -10.76 -11.66
CA GLN A 36 -9.41 -12.07 -11.01
C GLN A 36 -8.25 -12.14 -10.00
N ALA A 37 -7.04 -11.68 -10.38
CA ALA A 37 -5.89 -11.68 -9.49
C ALA A 37 -6.08 -10.74 -8.29
N GLU A 38 -6.75 -9.61 -8.50
CA GLU A 38 -7.14 -8.70 -7.41
C GLU A 38 -8.09 -9.37 -6.42
N THR A 39 -9.13 -10.05 -6.91
CA THR A 39 -10.04 -10.81 -6.05
C THR A 39 -9.28 -11.89 -5.26
N ALA A 40 -8.41 -12.65 -5.92
CA ALA A 40 -7.59 -13.67 -5.27
C ALA A 40 -6.66 -13.07 -4.21
N PHE A 41 -5.96 -11.99 -4.54
CA PHE A 41 -5.05 -11.30 -3.62
C PHE A 41 -5.79 -10.80 -2.37
N MET A 42 -6.95 -10.16 -2.54
CA MET A 42 -7.78 -9.71 -1.41
C MET A 42 -8.36 -10.87 -0.59
N THR A 43 -8.61 -12.03 -1.22
CA THR A 43 -8.99 -13.25 -0.48
C THR A 43 -7.82 -13.77 0.35
N GLY A 44 -6.60 -13.83 -0.20
CA GLY A 44 -5.42 -14.24 0.55
C GLY A 44 -5.10 -13.31 1.72
N LEU A 45 -5.22 -11.98 1.54
CA LEU A 45 -5.04 -11.01 2.63
C LEU A 45 -6.06 -11.21 3.75
N ARG A 46 -7.34 -11.45 3.41
CA ARG A 46 -8.38 -11.73 4.41
C ARG A 46 -8.12 -13.03 5.16
N ALA A 47 -7.72 -14.09 4.45
CA ALA A 47 -7.37 -15.36 5.09
C ALA A 47 -6.18 -15.21 6.04
N TYR A 48 -5.17 -14.42 5.68
CA TYR A 48 -4.05 -14.09 6.55
C TYR A 48 -4.51 -13.35 7.83
N GLU A 49 -5.45 -12.42 7.70
CA GLU A 49 -6.03 -11.70 8.84
C GLU A 49 -6.83 -12.63 9.76
N GLU A 50 -7.71 -13.45 9.19
CA GLU A 50 -8.51 -14.45 9.90
C GLU A 50 -7.64 -15.52 10.60
N GLY A 51 -6.47 -15.83 10.02
CA GLY A 51 -5.45 -16.68 10.61
C GLY A 51 -4.70 -16.08 11.81
N GLY A 52 -5.03 -14.85 12.22
CA GLY A 52 -4.44 -14.15 13.35
C GLY A 52 -3.41 -13.08 12.97
N GLY A 53 -3.14 -12.89 11.68
CA GLY A 53 -2.34 -11.78 11.20
C GLY A 53 -3.04 -10.45 11.44
N LYS A 54 -2.37 -9.49 12.09
CA LYS A 54 -2.93 -8.15 12.29
C LYS A 54 -2.44 -7.23 11.19
N LEU A 55 -3.27 -7.02 10.16
CA LEU A 55 -2.95 -6.15 9.05
C LEU A 55 -3.94 -5.00 8.90
N THR A 56 -3.46 -3.86 8.39
CA THR A 56 -4.31 -2.73 7.98
C THR A 56 -3.91 -2.26 6.58
N ILE A 57 -4.90 -1.97 5.73
CA ILE A 57 -4.68 -1.51 4.36
C ILE A 57 -4.95 -0.01 4.27
N HIS A 58 -3.92 0.75 3.91
CA HIS A 58 -3.97 2.18 3.59
C HIS A 58 -3.96 2.35 2.06
N GLY A 59 -5.10 2.07 1.43
CA GLY A 59 -5.20 1.92 -0.04
C GLY A 59 -4.73 3.14 -0.85
N GLU A 60 -5.05 4.35 -0.38
CA GLU A 60 -4.62 5.62 -1.00
C GLU A 60 -3.10 5.79 -0.99
N HIS A 61 -2.46 5.44 0.12
CA HIS A 61 -1.02 5.50 0.29
C HIS A 61 -0.31 4.28 -0.33
N GLY A 62 -1.05 3.27 -0.79
CA GLY A 62 -0.48 2.03 -1.31
C GLY A 62 0.32 1.26 -0.27
N ILE A 63 -0.07 1.30 1.01
CA ILE A 63 0.63 0.66 2.12
C ILE A 63 -0.27 -0.36 2.81
N LEU A 64 0.33 -1.50 3.18
CA LEU A 64 -0.20 -2.45 4.14
C LEU A 64 0.69 -2.43 5.38
N THR A 65 0.12 -2.32 6.57
CA THR A 65 0.86 -2.42 7.83
C THR A 65 0.64 -3.76 8.50
N LEU A 66 1.63 -4.22 9.26
CA LEU A 66 1.55 -5.35 10.18
C LEU A 66 1.89 -4.86 11.58
N ALA A 67 1.23 -5.41 12.60
CA ALA A 67 1.50 -5.04 14.00
C ALA A 67 2.57 -5.91 14.68
N ASP A 68 2.75 -7.16 14.27
CA ASP A 68 3.67 -8.11 14.92
C ASP A 68 4.36 -9.06 13.92
N PRO A 69 5.66 -8.88 13.63
CA PRO A 69 6.46 -7.71 13.98
C PRO A 69 6.00 -6.47 13.18
N PRO A 70 6.24 -5.24 13.67
CA PRO A 70 5.72 -4.05 13.02
C PRO A 70 6.39 -3.80 11.66
N ARG A 71 5.58 -3.68 10.61
CA ARG A 71 6.04 -3.45 9.23
C ARG A 71 5.13 -2.46 8.52
N ALA A 72 5.70 -1.66 7.62
CA ALA A 72 4.95 -0.99 6.56
C ALA A 72 5.42 -1.55 5.21
N ILE A 73 4.50 -2.09 4.42
CA ILE A 73 4.75 -2.86 3.21
C ILE A 73 4.04 -2.20 2.04
N SER A 74 4.75 -2.01 0.94
CA SER A 74 4.17 -1.51 -0.30
C SER A 74 3.19 -2.51 -0.91
N LEU A 75 1.95 -2.07 -1.12
CA LEU A 75 0.94 -2.80 -1.88
C LEU A 75 1.33 -2.95 -3.34
N TYR A 76 2.11 -2.02 -3.91
CA TYR A 76 2.64 -2.17 -5.27
C TYR A 76 3.63 -3.35 -5.36
N VAL A 77 4.50 -3.51 -4.36
CA VAL A 77 5.45 -4.64 -4.32
C VAL A 77 4.70 -5.95 -4.13
N LEU A 78 3.74 -6.01 -3.19
CA LEU A 78 2.94 -7.21 -2.97
C LEU A 78 2.11 -7.58 -4.21
N ALA A 79 1.43 -6.62 -4.82
CA ALA A 79 0.60 -6.83 -6.01
C ALA A 79 1.44 -7.32 -7.20
N ALA A 80 2.59 -6.69 -7.48
CA ALA A 80 3.49 -7.12 -8.54
C ALA A 80 3.97 -8.57 -8.35
N ARG A 81 4.35 -8.93 -7.12
CA ARG A 81 4.82 -10.28 -6.80
C ARG A 81 3.72 -11.31 -6.86
N PHE A 82 2.53 -10.98 -6.36
CA PHE A 82 1.36 -11.83 -6.47
C PHE A 82 1.00 -12.07 -7.95
N ALA A 83 1.03 -11.03 -8.77
CA ALA A 83 0.84 -11.15 -10.22
C ALA A 83 1.89 -12.07 -10.87
N ALA A 84 3.16 -11.95 -10.46
CA ALA A 84 4.26 -12.76 -10.97
C ALA A 84 4.13 -14.26 -10.64
N LEU A 85 3.46 -14.60 -9.52
CA LEU A 85 3.11 -15.99 -9.18
C LEU A 85 2.00 -16.57 -10.09
N SER A 86 1.30 -15.73 -10.84
CA SER A 86 0.36 -16.11 -11.92
C SER A 86 -0.66 -17.16 -11.46
N HIS A 87 -0.79 -18.26 -12.21
CA HIS A 87 -1.77 -19.32 -11.99
C HIS A 87 -1.65 -19.99 -10.61
N ASN A 88 -0.45 -20.04 -10.02
CA ASN A 88 -0.27 -20.64 -8.70
C ASN A 88 -0.99 -19.81 -7.63
N ALA A 89 -0.86 -18.48 -7.70
CA ALA A 89 -1.52 -17.56 -6.77
C ALA A 89 -3.05 -17.55 -6.93
N LEU A 90 -3.57 -17.84 -8.12
CA LEU A 90 -5.01 -17.97 -8.33
C LEU A 90 -5.57 -19.29 -7.77
N ARG A 91 -4.78 -20.36 -7.81
CA ARG A 91 -5.17 -21.69 -7.31
C ARG A 91 -5.11 -21.75 -5.78
N ASP A 92 -4.11 -21.11 -5.19
CA ASP A 92 -3.90 -21.04 -3.74
C ASP A 92 -3.54 -19.60 -3.34
N PRO A 93 -4.55 -18.71 -3.22
CA PRO A 93 -4.30 -17.32 -2.87
C PRO A 93 -3.81 -17.13 -1.43
N GLU A 94 -4.25 -17.99 -0.51
CA GLU A 94 -3.86 -17.96 0.89
C GLU A 94 -2.37 -18.29 1.04
N GLY A 95 -1.93 -19.46 0.55
CA GLY A 95 -0.53 -19.84 0.61
C GLY A 95 0.39 -18.88 -0.16
N ALA A 96 -0.09 -18.30 -1.26
CA ALA A 96 0.66 -17.28 -1.99
C ALA A 96 0.86 -16.00 -1.16
N VAL A 97 -0.19 -15.48 -0.51
CA VAL A 97 -0.07 -14.28 0.34
C VAL A 97 0.77 -14.58 1.57
N GLU A 98 0.55 -15.71 2.25
CA GLU A 98 1.34 -16.12 3.41
C GLU A 98 2.84 -16.17 3.09
N GLY A 99 3.20 -16.81 1.97
CA GLY A 99 4.59 -16.87 1.50
C GLY A 99 5.19 -15.48 1.20
N LEU A 100 4.41 -14.59 0.58
CA LEU A 100 4.86 -13.21 0.32
C LEU A 100 5.04 -12.41 1.62
N MET A 101 4.10 -12.51 2.56
CA MET A 101 4.17 -11.85 3.86
C MET A 101 5.39 -12.31 4.64
N LYS A 102 5.64 -13.62 4.68
CA LYS A 102 6.83 -14.18 5.34
C LYS A 102 8.13 -13.56 4.81
N VAL A 103 8.27 -13.48 3.48
CA VAL A 103 9.45 -12.85 2.86
C VAL A 103 9.56 -11.37 3.22
N CYS A 104 8.44 -10.63 3.23
CA CYS A 104 8.41 -9.22 3.61
C CYS A 104 8.80 -9.01 5.08
N VAL A 105 8.38 -9.90 5.97
CA VAL A 105 8.68 -9.84 7.41
C VAL A 105 10.16 -10.14 7.68
N GLU A 106 10.73 -11.13 7.00
CA GLU A 106 12.07 -11.66 7.29
C GLU A 106 13.20 -10.90 6.57
N VAL A 107 12.94 -10.33 5.39
CA VAL A 107 13.99 -9.78 4.52
C VAL A 107 13.82 -8.28 4.30
N ALA A 108 14.87 -7.52 4.62
CA ALA A 108 14.96 -6.10 4.28
C ALA A 108 15.05 -5.93 2.76
N GLN A 109 14.16 -5.11 2.20
CA GLN A 109 14.03 -4.95 0.75
C GLN A 109 13.29 -3.65 0.38
N PRO A 110 13.48 -3.14 -0.84
CA PRO A 110 12.74 -1.97 -1.32
C PRO A 110 11.23 -2.16 -1.21
N GLY A 111 10.55 -1.12 -0.73
CA GLY A 111 9.12 -1.12 -0.49
C GLY A 111 8.70 -1.79 0.82
N VAL A 112 9.64 -2.20 1.67
CA VAL A 112 9.33 -2.73 3.00
C VAL A 112 10.12 -1.98 4.07
N LEU A 113 9.41 -1.29 4.95
CA LEU A 113 9.98 -0.63 6.11
C LEU A 113 9.89 -1.55 7.33
N HIS A 114 11.04 -1.93 7.85
CA HIS A 114 11.16 -2.72 9.08
C HIS A 114 11.18 -1.76 10.26
N LEU A 115 10.05 -1.66 10.97
CA LEU A 115 9.86 -0.68 12.04
C LEU A 115 10.44 -1.20 13.35
N ARG A 116 10.97 -0.27 14.15
CA ARG A 116 11.49 -0.57 15.50
C ARG A 116 10.41 -0.53 16.58
N GLY A 117 9.18 -0.17 16.21
CA GLY A 117 8.02 -0.06 17.09
C GLY A 117 7.72 1.39 17.45
N THR A 118 6.99 1.57 18.55
CA THR A 118 6.39 2.84 18.97
C THR A 118 7.35 4.03 18.97
N ALA A 119 6.87 5.20 18.53
CA ALA A 119 7.55 6.48 18.63
C ALA A 119 6.69 7.49 19.42
N SER A 120 7.30 8.59 19.88
CA SER A 120 6.53 9.62 20.59
C SER A 120 5.66 10.45 19.63
N THR A 121 4.56 10.98 20.14
CA THR A 121 3.66 11.86 19.37
C THR A 121 4.35 13.15 18.93
N GLU A 122 5.34 13.62 19.69
CA GLU A 122 6.14 14.81 19.39
C GLU A 122 7.04 14.55 18.18
N VAL A 123 7.67 13.37 18.10
CA VAL A 123 8.47 12.99 16.93
C VAL A 123 7.59 12.89 15.68
N LEU A 124 6.41 12.25 15.80
CA LEU A 124 5.43 12.19 14.72
C LEU A 124 5.03 13.61 14.25
N ALA A 125 4.72 14.51 15.19
CA ALA A 125 4.33 15.88 14.87
C ALA A 125 5.47 16.65 14.17
N ALA A 126 6.71 16.50 14.64
CA ALA A 126 7.87 17.16 14.04
C ALA A 126 8.18 16.62 12.64
N VAL A 127 8.06 15.30 12.41
CA VAL A 127 8.22 14.71 11.07
C VAL A 127 7.10 15.18 10.14
N ARG A 128 5.87 15.28 10.65
CA ARG A 128 4.75 15.82 9.89
C ARG A 128 5.01 17.27 9.48
N GLU A 129 5.45 18.13 10.40
CA GLU A 129 5.72 19.55 10.12
C GLU A 129 6.70 19.73 8.95
N VAL A 130 7.74 18.90 8.87
CA VAL A 130 8.74 19.01 7.79
C VAL A 130 8.31 18.32 6.49
N THR A 131 7.23 17.55 6.49
CA THR A 131 6.72 16.81 5.32
C THR A 131 5.33 17.25 4.85
N GLU A 132 4.62 18.10 5.61
CA GLU A 132 3.22 18.46 5.34
C GLU A 132 3.01 19.14 3.99
N ASN A 133 4.04 19.81 3.47
CA ASN A 133 4.00 20.49 2.18
C ASN A 133 4.21 19.56 0.97
N LEU A 134 4.50 18.27 1.20
CA LEU A 134 4.65 17.30 0.12
C LEU A 134 3.31 16.84 -0.44
N GLY A 135 2.34 16.54 0.42
CA GLY A 135 1.03 16.03 0.02
C GLY A 135 0.29 15.34 1.16
N SER A 136 -0.63 14.44 0.80
CA SER A 136 -1.42 13.66 1.76
C SER A 136 -0.50 12.86 2.68
N TRP A 137 -0.76 12.88 3.99
CA TRP A 137 0.07 12.21 4.99
C TRP A 137 -0.79 11.31 5.87
N TYR A 138 -0.18 10.22 6.33
CA TYR A 138 -0.71 9.32 7.33
C TYR A 138 0.43 8.90 8.25
N GLY A 139 0.21 8.91 9.56
CA GLY A 139 1.20 8.48 10.53
C GLY A 139 0.56 7.73 11.69
N ASP A 140 1.32 6.79 12.21
CA ASP A 140 0.94 5.95 13.34
C ASP A 140 2.11 5.89 14.31
N ALA A 141 1.97 6.56 15.45
CA ALA A 141 2.99 6.58 16.49
C ALA A 141 3.10 5.23 17.22
N GLU A 142 2.02 4.43 17.28
CA GLU A 142 2.03 3.12 17.92
C GLU A 142 2.79 2.09 17.07
N LEU A 143 2.64 2.15 15.74
CA LEU A 143 3.46 1.38 14.80
C LEU A 143 4.85 1.99 14.58
N GLY A 144 5.01 3.30 14.80
CA GLY A 144 6.27 4.03 14.69
C GLY A 144 6.64 4.46 13.27
N TYR A 145 5.67 4.86 12.45
CA TYR A 145 5.96 5.27 11.07
C TYR A 145 5.11 6.44 10.59
N VAL A 146 5.63 7.11 9.55
CA VAL A 146 4.90 8.07 8.72
C VAL A 146 4.96 7.63 7.27
N SER A 147 3.88 7.90 6.55
CA SER A 147 3.82 7.85 5.10
C SER A 147 3.30 9.16 4.54
N VAL A 148 3.93 9.65 3.47
CA VAL A 148 3.56 10.89 2.82
C VAL A 148 3.58 10.70 1.31
N ILE A 149 2.53 11.14 0.63
CA ILE A 149 2.46 11.18 -0.82
C ILE A 149 3.32 12.35 -1.28
N ALA A 150 4.48 12.04 -1.85
CA ALA A 150 5.37 13.02 -2.43
C ALA A 150 4.98 13.31 -3.89
N PRO A 151 5.12 14.57 -4.33
CA PRO A 151 4.75 14.98 -5.68
C PRO A 151 5.73 14.43 -6.73
N GLY A 152 5.32 14.46 -8.00
CA GLY A 152 6.11 14.05 -9.15
C GLY A 152 5.22 13.80 -10.37
N GLU A 153 5.83 13.34 -11.48
CA GLU A 153 5.07 12.93 -12.68
C GLU A 153 4.01 11.88 -12.33
N ASP A 154 4.39 10.93 -11.47
CA ASP A 154 3.49 10.01 -10.78
C ASP A 154 3.70 10.16 -9.27
N GLU A 155 2.65 10.54 -8.54
CA GLU A 155 2.67 10.62 -7.07
C GLU A 155 3.17 9.31 -6.44
N ASN A 156 4.03 9.40 -5.44
CA ASN A 156 4.60 8.20 -4.81
C ASN A 156 4.70 8.38 -3.30
N THR A 157 4.56 7.29 -2.57
CA THR A 157 4.51 7.35 -1.12
C THR A 157 5.89 7.09 -0.53
N LEU A 158 6.42 8.08 0.16
CA LEU A 158 7.61 7.99 1.00
C LEU A 158 7.20 7.43 2.37
N MET A 159 7.95 6.47 2.90
CA MET A 159 7.76 5.86 4.21
C MET A 159 8.98 6.11 5.09
N ILE A 160 8.74 6.59 6.31
CA ILE A 160 9.77 7.01 7.26
C ILE A 160 9.57 6.27 8.58
N ASP A 161 10.65 5.67 9.10
CA ASP A 161 10.70 5.06 10.43
C ASP A 161 10.90 6.17 11.48
N LEU A 162 9.91 6.36 12.34
CA LEU A 162 9.93 7.42 13.35
C LEU A 162 10.97 7.15 14.44
N ALA A 163 11.30 5.89 14.74
CA ALA A 163 12.33 5.58 15.73
C ALA A 163 13.71 6.01 15.23
N LYS A 164 14.00 5.81 13.94
CA LYS A 164 15.25 6.33 13.32
C LYS A 164 15.31 7.84 13.33
N ALA A 165 14.21 8.52 12.99
CA ALA A 165 14.14 9.97 13.05
C ALA A 165 14.34 10.48 14.49
N ALA A 166 13.73 9.82 15.48
CA ALA A 166 13.89 10.15 16.90
C ALA A 166 15.36 10.04 17.35
N GLU A 167 16.05 8.95 16.97
CA GLU A 167 17.45 8.72 17.33
C GLU A 167 18.38 9.81 16.79
N ARG A 168 18.24 10.16 15.51
CA ARG A 168 19.04 11.23 14.89
C ARG A 168 18.70 12.59 15.49
N HIS A 169 17.42 12.87 15.74
CA HIS A 169 17.00 14.13 16.36
C HIS A 169 17.54 14.28 17.79
N ALA A 170 17.56 13.19 18.57
CA ALA A 170 18.14 13.17 19.91
C ALA A 170 19.67 13.41 19.92
N ALA A 171 20.35 13.19 18.79
CA ALA A 171 21.77 13.53 18.63
C ALA A 171 22.02 15.05 18.42
N GLY A 172 20.96 15.85 18.28
CA GLY A 172 21.02 17.31 18.24
C GLY A 172 20.68 17.95 16.89
N ASP A 173 20.43 17.15 15.86
CA ASP A 173 20.10 17.67 14.52
C ASP A 173 18.66 18.20 14.47
N ALA A 174 18.42 19.24 13.66
CA ALA A 174 17.07 19.73 13.42
C ALA A 174 16.25 18.66 12.68
N MET A 175 14.95 18.48 13.02
CA MET A 175 14.13 17.41 12.43
C MET A 175 14.10 17.44 10.89
N ARG A 176 14.18 18.62 10.30
CA ARG A 176 14.30 18.79 8.85
C ARG A 176 15.56 18.15 8.27
N GLU A 177 16.71 18.42 8.90
CA GLU A 177 18.00 17.87 8.50
C GLU A 177 18.03 16.36 8.73
N VAL A 178 17.40 15.90 9.82
CA VAL A 178 17.21 14.48 10.08
C VAL A 178 16.43 13.80 8.95
N VAL A 179 15.24 14.28 8.60
CA VAL A 179 14.42 13.64 7.57
C VAL A 179 15.09 13.75 6.20
N GLN A 180 15.70 14.90 5.87
CA GLN A 180 16.45 15.05 4.62
C GLN A 180 17.63 14.08 4.56
N GLY A 181 18.40 13.95 5.64
CA GLY A 181 19.52 12.99 5.73
C GLY A 181 19.05 11.55 5.59
N LEU A 182 17.91 11.17 6.18
CA LEU A 182 17.34 9.83 5.99
C LEU A 182 16.96 9.56 4.52
N ILE A 183 16.46 10.57 3.80
CA ILE A 183 16.15 10.47 2.37
C ILE A 183 17.44 10.32 1.56
N ASP A 184 18.42 11.18 1.80
CA ASP A 184 19.69 11.24 1.06
C ASP A 184 20.54 9.97 1.28
N ASP A 185 20.54 9.44 2.50
CA ASP A 185 21.24 8.21 2.88
C ASP A 185 20.51 6.93 2.39
N GLY A 186 19.30 7.06 1.83
CA GLY A 186 18.49 5.92 1.41
C GLY A 186 17.96 5.07 2.58
N GLU A 187 17.85 5.66 3.77
CA GLU A 187 17.34 5.01 4.98
C GLU A 187 15.80 5.02 5.10
N VAL A 188 15.15 5.73 4.18
CA VAL A 188 13.72 5.68 3.92
C VAL A 188 13.40 4.60 2.88
N THR A 189 12.12 4.24 2.76
CA THR A 189 11.67 3.43 1.62
C THR A 189 10.50 4.10 0.92
N TRP A 190 10.27 3.72 -0.33
CA TRP A 190 9.21 4.22 -1.16
C TRP A 190 8.24 3.10 -1.54
N ALA A 191 6.96 3.42 -1.73
CA ALA A 191 5.98 2.44 -2.21
C ALA A 191 6.35 1.91 -3.61
N ARG A 192 6.91 2.77 -4.46
CA ARG A 192 7.53 2.42 -5.75
C ARG A 192 8.94 3.01 -5.81
N PRO A 193 9.88 2.47 -6.62
CA PRO A 193 11.18 3.11 -6.81
C PRO A 193 11.00 4.60 -7.21
N PRO A 194 11.65 5.56 -6.52
CA PRO A 194 11.48 6.97 -6.83
C PRO A 194 12.06 7.30 -8.21
N VAL A 195 11.43 8.24 -8.91
CA VAL A 195 11.85 8.72 -10.24
C VAL A 195 11.87 10.25 -10.29
N GLY A 196 12.59 10.82 -11.27
CA GLY A 196 12.59 12.26 -11.53
C GLY A 196 12.89 13.11 -10.30
N GLU A 197 11.95 14.00 -9.97
CA GLU A 197 12.02 14.93 -8.82
C GLU A 197 12.08 14.20 -7.47
N GLN A 198 11.49 13.01 -7.34
CA GLN A 198 11.48 12.24 -6.09
C GLN A 198 12.88 11.73 -5.70
N ARG A 199 13.77 11.50 -6.69
CA ARG A 199 15.18 11.14 -6.42
C ARG A 199 16.01 12.30 -5.90
N ARG A 200 15.52 13.53 -6.06
CA ARG A 200 16.17 14.77 -5.65
C ARG A 200 15.25 15.55 -4.70
N LEU A 201 14.41 14.83 -3.95
CA LEU A 201 13.43 15.43 -3.09
C LEU A 201 14.14 16.28 -2.03
N LEU A 202 13.76 17.56 -1.95
CA LEU A 202 14.27 18.48 -0.96
C LEU A 202 13.10 18.99 -0.11
N LEU A 203 13.23 18.86 1.21
CA LEU A 203 12.23 19.33 2.16
C LEU A 203 12.33 20.85 2.33
N LYS A 204 11.17 21.52 2.20
CA LYS A 204 11.01 22.97 2.27
C LYS A 204 10.71 23.49 3.64
#